data_AF-A0A1F2YDV1-F1
#
_entry.id   AF-A0A1F2YDV1-F1
#
_cell.length_a   1.000
_cell.length_b   1.000
_cell.length_c   1.000
_cell.angle_alpha   90.00
_cell.angle_beta   90.00
_cell.angle_gamma   90.00
#
_symmetry.space_group_name_H-M   'P 1'
#
loop_
_entity.id
_entity.type
_entity.pdbx_description
1 polymer ?
#
loop_
_entity_poly.entity_id
_entity_poly.type
_entity_poly.pdbx_seq_one_letter_code
_entity_poly.pdbx_strand_id
1 'polypeptide(L)'
;MLVLRLTSNPLLHGATTDDGFTIGIVSASTLFLLVLTTIVGATVGAGYLLVRTWLPEHLRPWVAGILGALVGGARIVRPGGIDFTLLDPLPLAVAMFIAIPAGVGIATSLLAERFLRDGSTFQRSRAALASLVLLVPVVTLPVSVGMQAPPVLLAEAAIVALVALAYRRGQLARVWSSVPVVWLGRAALAAAAVTSSVELARDVNAIF
;
A
#
# COMPACT_ATOMS: atom_id res chain seq x y z
N MET A 1 3.43 -12.77 -10.03
CA MET A 1 3.35 -14.13 -10.61
C MET A 1 4.38 -14.43 -11.71
N LEU A 2 4.74 -13.49 -12.58
CA LEU A 2 5.64 -13.79 -13.71
C LEU A 2 7.10 -14.08 -13.30
N VAL A 3 7.60 -13.45 -12.23
CA VAL A 3 8.93 -13.75 -11.66
C VAL A 3 8.94 -15.08 -10.92
N LEU A 4 7.89 -15.37 -10.13
CA LEU A 4 7.75 -16.66 -9.44
C LEU A 4 7.68 -17.83 -10.42
N ARG A 5 7.06 -17.63 -11.59
CA ARG A 5 7.06 -18.59 -12.71
C ARG A 5 8.47 -19.07 -13.10
N LEU A 6 9.47 -18.19 -13.00
CA LEU A 6 10.86 -18.49 -13.39
C LEU A 6 11.58 -19.35 -12.34
N THR A 7 11.09 -19.38 -11.10
CA THR A 7 11.70 -20.11 -9.99
C THR A 7 10.87 -21.31 -9.54
N SER A 8 9.58 -21.36 -9.89
CA SER A 8 8.64 -22.43 -9.53
C SER A 8 8.65 -23.59 -10.53
N ASN A 9 8.25 -24.78 -10.07
CA ASN A 9 8.13 -25.99 -10.88
C ASN A 9 7.27 -25.74 -12.16
N PRO A 10 7.74 -26.15 -13.36
CA PRO A 10 6.99 -25.99 -14.61
C PRO A 10 5.55 -26.54 -14.59
N LEU A 11 5.28 -27.53 -13.72
CA LEU A 11 3.95 -28.11 -13.54
C LEU A 11 2.90 -27.13 -12.98
N LEU A 12 3.33 -26.00 -12.40
CA LEU A 12 2.43 -24.96 -11.88
C LEU A 12 2.02 -23.93 -12.96
N HIS A 13 2.58 -24.01 -14.17
CA HIS A 13 2.21 -23.09 -15.25
C HIS A 13 0.81 -23.44 -15.76
N GLY A 14 -0.12 -22.48 -15.74
CA GLY A 14 -1.52 -22.73 -16.07
C GLY A 14 -2.41 -23.15 -14.88
N ALA A 15 -1.86 -23.27 -13.67
CA ALA A 15 -2.66 -23.45 -12.45
C ALA A 15 -3.44 -22.17 -12.10
N THR A 16 -4.63 -22.34 -11.50
CA THR A 16 -5.45 -21.24 -10.97
C THR A 16 -5.04 -20.94 -9.53
N THR A 17 -4.75 -19.68 -9.22
CA THR A 17 -4.45 -19.22 -7.86
C THR A 17 -5.72 -19.06 -7.03
N ASP A 18 -5.58 -18.90 -5.70
CA ASP A 18 -6.70 -18.61 -4.78
C ASP A 18 -7.52 -17.38 -5.19
N ASP A 19 -6.86 -16.40 -5.79
CA ASP A 19 -7.51 -15.20 -6.29
C ASP A 19 -8.21 -15.39 -7.66
N GLY A 20 -8.28 -16.63 -8.17
CA GLY A 20 -8.94 -16.95 -9.43
C GLY A 20 -8.12 -16.63 -10.69
N PHE A 21 -6.80 -16.43 -10.57
CA PHE A 21 -5.93 -16.10 -11.71
C PHE A 21 -5.24 -17.34 -12.26
N THR A 22 -5.26 -17.51 -13.59
CA THR A 22 -4.42 -18.52 -14.24
C THR A 22 -3.01 -18.00 -14.45
N ILE A 23 -2.00 -18.70 -13.91
CA ILE A 23 -0.60 -18.28 -13.99
C ILE A 23 -0.14 -18.27 -15.46
N GLY A 24 0.26 -17.08 -15.95
CA GLY A 24 0.89 -16.90 -17.27
C GLY A 24 -0.03 -16.46 -18.41
N ILE A 25 -1.32 -16.19 -18.12
CA ILE A 25 -2.29 -15.77 -19.14
C ILE A 25 -2.73 -14.32 -18.89
N VAL A 26 -2.69 -13.48 -19.93
CA VAL A 26 -3.32 -12.16 -19.91
C VAL A 26 -4.80 -12.33 -20.21
N SER A 27 -5.67 -11.95 -19.27
CA SER A 27 -7.12 -12.04 -19.44
C SER A 27 -7.84 -10.86 -18.77
N ALA A 28 -9.18 -10.87 -18.75
CA ALA A 28 -9.97 -9.87 -18.03
C ALA A 28 -9.58 -9.77 -16.54
N SER A 29 -9.12 -10.88 -15.95
CA SER A 29 -8.62 -10.91 -14.57
C SER A 29 -7.31 -10.11 -14.42
N THR A 30 -6.49 -10.02 -15.47
CA THR A 30 -5.30 -9.14 -15.49
C THR A 30 -5.67 -7.67 -15.47
N LEU A 31 -6.70 -7.27 -16.22
CA LEU A 31 -7.22 -5.90 -16.17
C LEU A 31 -7.79 -5.58 -14.78
N PHE A 32 -8.52 -6.50 -14.18
CA PHE A 32 -8.99 -6.38 -12.80
C PHE A 32 -7.84 -6.19 -11.81
N LEU A 33 -6.78 -7.00 -11.90
CA LEU A 33 -5.61 -6.90 -11.03
C LEU A 33 -4.87 -5.57 -11.24
N LEU A 34 -4.74 -5.09 -12.48
CA LEU A 34 -4.18 -3.77 -12.78
C LEU A 34 -4.99 -2.65 -12.11
N VAL A 35 -6.32 -2.69 -12.23
CA VAL A 35 -7.22 -1.71 -11.60
C VAL A 35 -7.12 -1.79 -10.08
N LEU A 36 -7.21 -2.99 -9.49
CA LEU A 36 -7.10 -3.21 -8.05
C LEU A 36 -5.76 -2.73 -7.49
N THR A 37 -4.64 -3.07 -8.12
CA THR A 37 -3.31 -2.62 -7.67
C THR A 37 -3.11 -1.11 -7.84
N THR A 38 -3.69 -0.51 -8.88
CA THR A 38 -3.72 0.95 -9.04
C THR A 38 -4.48 1.61 -7.90
N ILE A 39 -5.65 1.07 -7.54
CA ILE A 39 -6.47 1.53 -6.41
C ILE A 39 -5.68 1.45 -5.11
N VAL A 40 -5.16 0.26 -4.79
CA VAL A 40 -4.38 0.03 -3.56
C VAL A 40 -3.18 0.98 -3.52
N GLY A 41 -2.47 1.15 -4.63
CA GLY A 41 -1.35 2.09 -4.74
C GLY A 41 -1.78 3.54 -4.50
N ALA A 42 -2.94 3.96 -5.03
CA ALA A 42 -3.48 5.30 -4.81
C ALA A 42 -3.89 5.52 -3.34
N THR A 43 -4.53 4.54 -2.71
CA THR A 43 -4.91 4.58 -1.29
C THR A 43 -3.66 4.64 -0.40
N VAL A 44 -2.64 3.84 -0.69
CA VAL A 44 -1.33 3.90 0.01
C VAL A 44 -0.67 5.27 -0.21
N GLY A 45 -0.75 5.84 -1.41
CA GLY A 45 -0.28 7.20 -1.71
C GLY A 45 -0.97 8.27 -0.88
N ALA A 46 -2.30 8.22 -0.78
CA ALA A 46 -3.07 9.14 0.06
C ALA A 46 -2.71 8.97 1.55
N GLY A 47 -2.57 7.73 2.01
CA GLY A 47 -2.11 7.41 3.36
C GLY A 47 -0.72 7.99 3.64
N TYR A 48 0.22 7.85 2.71
CA TYR A 48 1.55 8.46 2.80
C TYR A 48 1.45 9.97 2.98
N LEU A 49 0.64 10.67 2.17
CA LEU A 49 0.47 12.12 2.27
C LEU A 49 -0.05 12.56 3.65
N LEU A 50 -0.95 11.78 4.26
CA LEU A 50 -1.45 12.05 5.61
C LEU A 50 -0.34 11.90 6.66
N VAL A 51 0.45 10.84 6.59
CA VAL A 51 1.47 10.58 7.62
C VAL A 51 2.82 11.25 7.34
N ARG A 52 2.98 11.88 6.17
CA ARG A 52 4.24 12.48 5.69
C ARG A 52 4.89 13.42 6.70
N THR A 53 4.10 14.26 7.39
CA THR A 53 4.60 15.22 8.38
C THR A 53 5.08 14.55 9.67
N TRP A 54 4.65 13.32 9.93
CA TRP A 54 5.06 12.54 11.10
C TRP A 54 6.40 11.83 10.87
N LEU A 55 6.72 11.56 9.60
CA LEU A 55 7.95 10.91 9.21
C LEU A 55 9.16 11.88 9.23
N PRO A 56 10.35 11.43 9.67
CA PRO A 56 11.58 12.23 9.60
C PRO A 56 11.96 12.51 8.14
N GLU A 57 12.18 13.78 7.81
CA GLU A 57 12.29 14.27 6.43
C GLU A 57 13.38 13.56 5.60
N HIS A 58 14.57 13.35 6.17
CA HIS A 58 15.69 12.72 5.47
C HIS A 58 15.55 11.19 5.33
N LEU A 59 14.66 10.55 6.08
CA LEU A 59 14.45 9.09 6.04
C LEU A 59 13.07 8.70 5.53
N ARG A 60 12.24 9.63 5.02
CA ARG A 60 10.85 9.32 4.62
C ARG A 60 10.74 8.10 3.71
N PRO A 61 11.56 7.93 2.64
CA PRO A 61 11.45 6.76 1.77
C PRO A 61 11.75 5.46 2.51
N TRP A 62 12.78 5.47 3.35
CA TRP A 62 13.20 4.29 4.11
C TRP A 62 12.20 3.91 5.19
N VAL A 63 11.71 4.89 5.97
CA VAL A 63 10.70 4.63 7.00
C VAL A 63 9.37 4.19 6.36
N ALA A 64 8.95 4.81 5.25
CA ALA A 64 7.77 4.36 4.51
C ALA A 64 7.94 2.95 3.95
N GLY A 65 9.13 2.61 3.45
CA GLY A 65 9.49 1.27 3.02
C GLY A 65 9.40 0.25 4.15
N ILE A 66 10.01 0.53 5.30
CA ILE A 66 9.98 -0.35 6.47
C ILE A 66 8.53 -0.53 6.97
N LEU A 67 7.76 0.55 7.09
CA LEU A 67 6.35 0.46 7.46
C LEU A 67 5.54 -0.36 6.45
N GLY A 68 5.78 -0.15 5.15
CA GLY A 68 5.18 -0.95 4.08
C GLY A 68 5.53 -2.43 4.21
N ALA A 69 6.79 -2.75 4.45
CA ALA A 69 7.28 -4.11 4.66
C ALA A 69 6.59 -4.79 5.84
N LEU A 70 6.53 -4.11 6.99
CA LEU A 70 5.98 -4.66 8.22
C LEU A 70 4.46 -4.81 8.14
N VAL A 71 3.75 -3.73 7.81
CA VAL A 71 2.28 -3.72 7.77
C VAL A 71 1.76 -4.53 6.60
N GLY A 72 2.33 -4.35 5.41
CA GLY A 72 1.96 -5.12 4.22
C GLY A 72 2.35 -6.59 4.35
N GLY A 73 3.57 -6.86 4.84
CA GLY A 73 4.04 -8.22 5.11
C GLY A 73 3.13 -8.96 6.08
N ALA A 74 2.82 -8.38 7.25
CA ALA A 74 1.92 -8.99 8.24
C ALA A 74 0.50 -9.27 7.70
N ARG A 75 0.05 -8.52 6.69
CA ARG A 75 -1.27 -8.73 6.09
C ARG A 75 -1.27 -9.79 5.01
N ILE A 76 -0.15 -10.00 4.32
CA ILE A 76 -0.03 -10.89 3.15
C ILE A 76 0.57 -12.24 3.55
N VAL A 77 1.64 -12.24 4.33
CA VAL A 77 2.30 -13.46 4.80
C VAL A 77 1.48 -14.05 5.93
N ARG A 78 0.77 -15.15 5.66
CA ARG A 78 -0.05 -15.85 6.65
C ARG A 78 0.13 -17.36 6.54
N PRO A 79 0.10 -18.08 7.67
CA PRO A 79 0.13 -19.53 7.67
C PRO A 79 -1.10 -20.08 6.94
N GLY A 80 -0.87 -21.10 6.10
CA GLY A 80 -1.93 -21.78 5.34
C GLY A 80 -2.35 -21.11 4.02
N GLY A 81 -1.73 -20.00 3.61
CA GLY A 81 -1.91 -19.46 2.27
C GLY A 81 -1.30 -20.39 1.21
N ILE A 82 -1.98 -20.60 0.07
CA ILE A 82 -1.47 -21.47 -1.01
C ILE A 82 -0.10 -21.00 -1.51
N ASP A 83 0.13 -19.68 -1.52
CA ASP A 83 1.41 -19.09 -1.91
C ASP A 83 2.59 -19.54 -1.03
N PHE A 84 2.35 -19.98 0.21
CA PHE A 84 3.40 -20.43 1.14
C PHE A 84 3.46 -21.94 1.31
N THR A 85 2.54 -22.69 0.70
CA THR A 85 2.55 -24.16 0.70
C THR A 85 3.10 -24.74 -0.60
N LEU A 86 2.96 -24.01 -1.72
CA LEU A 86 3.36 -24.49 -3.05
C LEU A 86 4.64 -23.84 -3.62
N LEU A 87 5.06 -22.68 -3.11
CA LEU A 87 6.24 -21.97 -3.62
C LEU A 87 7.52 -22.45 -2.93
N ASP A 88 8.52 -22.77 -3.76
CA ASP A 88 9.86 -23.18 -3.35
C ASP A 88 10.90 -22.32 -4.11
N PRO A 89 11.95 -21.77 -3.47
CA PRO A 89 12.26 -21.82 -2.03
C PRO A 89 11.39 -20.89 -1.18
N LEU A 90 10.86 -21.44 -0.09
CA LEU A 90 9.96 -20.75 0.85
C LEU A 90 10.55 -19.45 1.44
N PRO A 91 11.83 -19.38 1.86
CA PRO A 91 12.44 -18.11 2.28
C PRO A 91 12.41 -17.01 1.23
N LEU A 92 12.58 -17.38 -0.04
CA LEU A 92 12.53 -16.41 -1.14
C LEU A 92 11.11 -15.89 -1.35
N ALA A 93 10.11 -16.77 -1.30
CA ALA A 93 8.70 -16.37 -1.40
C ALA A 93 8.35 -15.35 -0.29
N VAL A 94 8.62 -15.69 0.97
CA VAL A 94 8.41 -14.79 2.13
C VAL A 94 9.14 -13.46 1.92
N ALA A 95 10.41 -13.49 1.53
CA ALA A 95 11.18 -12.27 1.28
C ALA A 95 10.58 -11.40 0.17
N MET A 96 10.10 -12.00 -0.93
CA MET A 96 9.44 -11.25 -2.02
C MET A 96 8.12 -10.62 -1.59
N PHE A 97 7.29 -11.34 -0.82
CA PHE A 97 6.02 -10.84 -0.31
C PHE A 97 6.18 -9.70 0.71
N ILE A 98 7.33 -9.62 1.40
CA ILE A 98 7.70 -8.49 2.26
C ILE A 98 8.30 -7.34 1.42
N ALA A 99 9.16 -7.67 0.44
CA ALA A 99 9.86 -6.70 -0.38
C ALA A 99 8.93 -5.88 -1.29
N ILE A 100 7.85 -6.47 -1.80
CA ILE A 100 6.90 -5.77 -2.67
C ILE A 100 6.23 -4.59 -1.93
N PRO A 101 5.56 -4.78 -0.78
CA PRO A 101 5.05 -3.67 0.03
C PRO A 101 6.12 -2.66 0.44
N ALA A 102 7.33 -3.13 0.74
CA ALA A 102 8.45 -2.24 1.05
C ALA A 102 8.80 -1.32 -0.14
N GLY A 103 8.90 -1.90 -1.33
CA GLY A 103 9.12 -1.19 -2.58
C GLY A 103 8.02 -0.19 -2.88
N VAL A 104 6.75 -0.56 -2.65
CA VAL A 104 5.60 0.36 -2.78
C VAL A 104 5.74 1.54 -1.82
N GLY A 105 6.10 1.33 -0.57
CA GLY A 105 6.33 2.39 0.41
C GLY A 105 7.44 3.37 -0.03
N ILE A 106 8.57 2.84 -0.49
CA ILE A 106 9.70 3.65 -1.00
C ILE A 106 9.28 4.42 -2.25
N ALA A 107 8.73 3.74 -3.25
CA ALA A 107 8.36 4.34 -4.53
C ALA A 107 7.31 5.44 -4.35
N THR A 108 6.28 5.17 -3.55
CA THR A 108 5.24 6.14 -3.19
C THR A 108 5.85 7.37 -2.53
N SER A 109 6.74 7.18 -1.54
CA SER A 109 7.40 8.30 -0.88
C SER A 109 8.24 9.13 -1.86
N LEU A 110 9.09 8.49 -2.67
CA LEU A 110 9.93 9.18 -3.65
C LEU A 110 9.11 9.95 -4.69
N LEU A 111 8.04 9.33 -5.22
CA LEU A 111 7.15 9.98 -6.18
C LEU A 111 6.42 11.16 -5.55
N ALA A 112 5.89 11.00 -4.33
CA ALA A 112 5.21 12.08 -3.61
C ALA A 112 6.17 13.24 -3.33
N GLU A 113 7.39 12.98 -2.82
CA GLU A 113 8.38 14.05 -2.59
C GLU A 113 8.78 14.74 -3.90
N ARG A 114 8.95 13.99 -4.99
CA ARG A 114 9.26 14.56 -6.31
C ARG A 114 8.13 15.45 -6.83
N PHE A 115 6.87 15.04 -6.67
CA PHE A 115 5.71 15.82 -7.12
C PHE A 115 5.40 17.00 -6.21
N LEU A 116 5.74 16.94 -4.93
CA LEU A 116 5.51 18.03 -3.97
C LEU A 116 6.67 19.04 -3.89
N ARG A 117 7.81 18.77 -4.55
CA ARG A 117 8.96 19.68 -4.57
C ARG A 117 8.59 21.04 -5.13
N ASP A 118 9.14 22.09 -4.53
CA ASP A 118 8.90 23.47 -4.97
C ASP A 118 9.24 23.66 -6.44
N GLY A 119 8.29 24.24 -7.18
CA GLY A 119 8.41 24.48 -8.61
C GLY A 119 8.02 23.31 -9.50
N SER A 120 7.57 22.18 -8.96
CA SER A 120 7.03 21.08 -9.77
C SER A 120 5.79 21.52 -10.56
N THR A 121 5.59 20.94 -11.75
CA THR A 121 4.39 21.18 -12.57
C THR A 121 3.11 20.76 -11.84
N PHE A 122 3.23 19.77 -10.96
CA PHE A 122 2.11 19.23 -10.19
C PHE A 122 1.64 20.19 -9.09
N GLN A 123 2.58 20.85 -8.39
CA GLN A 123 2.27 21.86 -7.38
C GLN A 123 1.61 23.11 -8.00
N ARG A 124 1.98 23.45 -9.25
CA ARG A 124 1.37 24.58 -9.99
C ARG A 124 -0.07 24.30 -10.42
N SER A 125 -0.43 23.03 -10.64
CA SER A 125 -1.76 22.66 -11.13
C SER A 125 -2.67 22.19 -9.99
N ARG A 126 -3.48 23.13 -9.46
CA ARG A 126 -4.57 22.80 -8.51
C ARG A 126 -5.55 21.76 -9.08
N ALA A 127 -5.72 21.75 -10.41
CA ALA A 127 -6.55 20.78 -11.11
C ALA A 127 -5.93 19.38 -11.11
N ALA A 128 -4.61 19.23 -11.23
CA ALA A 128 -3.92 17.93 -11.19
C ALA A 128 -3.95 17.31 -9.78
N LEU A 129 -3.83 18.14 -8.74
CA LEU A 129 -4.03 17.70 -7.35
C LEU A 129 -5.48 17.30 -7.08
N ALA A 130 -6.44 18.11 -7.53
CA ALA A 130 -7.86 17.80 -7.38
C ALA A 130 -8.26 16.54 -8.16
N SER A 131 -7.74 16.34 -9.38
CA SER A 131 -8.02 15.16 -10.19
C SER A 131 -7.40 13.90 -9.60
N LEU A 132 -6.19 13.96 -9.04
CA LEU A 132 -5.58 12.83 -8.33
C LEU A 132 -6.45 12.40 -7.15
N VAL A 133 -6.88 13.35 -6.31
CA VAL A 133 -7.71 13.10 -5.13
C VAL A 133 -9.11 12.61 -5.49
N LEU A 134 -9.70 13.12 -6.59
CA LEU A 134 -11.00 12.68 -7.10
C LEU A 134 -10.94 11.35 -7.86
N LEU A 135 -9.79 11.01 -8.47
CA LEU A 135 -9.64 9.73 -9.17
C LEU A 135 -9.67 8.57 -8.17
N VAL A 136 -9.09 8.73 -6.97
CA VAL A 136 -9.03 7.66 -5.96
C VAL A 136 -10.42 7.04 -5.71
N PRO A 137 -11.46 7.78 -5.27
CA PRO A 137 -12.77 7.19 -5.01
C PRO A 137 -13.48 6.68 -6.28
N VAL A 138 -13.28 7.33 -7.44
CA VAL A 138 -13.90 6.90 -8.70
C VAL A 138 -13.36 5.55 -9.16
N VAL A 139 -12.06 5.31 -8.94
CA VAL A 139 -11.44 4.02 -9.29
C VAL A 139 -11.75 2.98 -8.22
N THR A 140 -11.77 3.34 -6.91
CA THR A 140 -12.00 2.36 -5.83
C THR A 140 -13.46 1.88 -5.68
N LEU A 141 -14.44 2.72 -6.03
CA LEU A 141 -15.88 2.41 -5.91
C LEU A 141 -16.31 1.11 -6.63
N PRO A 142 -16.02 0.91 -7.94
CA PRO A 142 -16.49 -0.28 -8.65
C PRO A 142 -15.90 -1.60 -8.13
N VAL A 143 -14.67 -1.60 -7.62
CA VAL A 143 -14.02 -2.81 -7.07
C VAL A 143 -14.58 -3.18 -5.71
N SER A 144 -14.98 -2.18 -4.91
CA SER A 144 -15.50 -2.39 -3.56
C SER A 144 -16.95 -2.87 -3.54
N VAL A 145 -17.76 -2.46 -4.53
CA VAL A 145 -19.17 -2.88 -4.66
C VAL A 145 -19.29 -4.40 -4.94
N GLY A 146 -18.24 -5.04 -5.46
CA GLY A 146 -18.23 -6.48 -5.76
C GLY A 146 -17.73 -7.39 -4.64
N MET A 147 -16.89 -6.92 -3.71
CA MET A 147 -16.14 -7.81 -2.80
C MET A 147 -15.89 -7.34 -1.36
N GLN A 148 -16.24 -6.11 -0.96
CA GLN A 148 -15.93 -5.63 0.40
C GLN A 148 -17.12 -5.00 1.13
N ALA A 149 -17.15 -5.22 2.45
CA ALA A 149 -18.17 -4.69 3.33
C ALA A 149 -18.19 -3.14 3.30
N PRO A 150 -19.37 -2.49 3.44
CA PRO A 150 -19.53 -1.03 3.46
C PRO A 150 -18.55 -0.22 4.33
N PRO A 151 -18.00 -0.70 5.47
CA PRO A 151 -17.03 0.08 6.24
C PRO A 151 -15.72 0.43 5.51
N VAL A 152 -15.23 -0.39 4.57
CA VAL A 152 -13.94 -0.08 3.88
C VAL A 152 -14.11 1.10 2.92
N LEU A 153 -15.21 1.12 2.18
CA LEU A 153 -15.59 2.25 1.31
C LEU A 153 -15.72 3.56 2.09
N LEU A 154 -16.34 3.50 3.28
CA LEU A 154 -16.48 4.67 4.14
C LEU A 154 -15.11 5.16 4.65
N ALA A 155 -14.20 4.25 4.98
CA ALA A 155 -12.84 4.61 5.40
C ALA A 155 -12.05 5.27 4.26
N GLU A 156 -12.11 4.73 3.04
CA GLU A 156 -11.45 5.33 1.88
C GLU A 156 -12.03 6.70 1.53
N ALA A 157 -13.36 6.82 1.50
CA ALA A 157 -14.03 8.08 1.26
C ALA A 157 -13.69 9.12 2.34
N ALA A 158 -13.60 8.69 3.61
CA ALA A 158 -13.18 9.56 4.71
C ALA A 158 -11.73 10.01 4.57
N ILE A 159 -10.81 9.12 4.18
CA ILE A 159 -9.40 9.46 3.92
C ILE A 159 -9.30 10.49 2.80
N VAL A 160 -9.98 10.26 1.67
CA VAL A 160 -9.99 11.19 0.53
C VAL A 160 -10.60 12.54 0.93
N ALA A 161 -11.71 12.53 1.66
CA ALA A 161 -12.35 13.74 2.16
C ALA A 161 -11.44 14.52 3.12
N LEU A 162 -10.75 13.82 4.03
CA LEU A 162 -9.80 14.43 4.97
C LEU A 162 -8.61 15.04 4.24
N VAL A 163 -8.03 14.35 3.26
CA VAL A 163 -6.94 14.88 2.43
C VAL A 163 -7.41 16.13 1.66
N ALA A 164 -8.57 16.05 1.02
CA ALA A 164 -9.15 17.18 0.28
C ALA A 164 -9.44 18.39 1.20
N LEU A 165 -9.97 18.14 2.39
CA LEU A 165 -10.34 19.16 3.36
C LEU A 165 -9.10 19.81 4.00
N ALA A 166 -8.08 19.00 4.33
CA ALA A 166 -6.80 19.46 4.84
C ALA A 166 -6.09 20.36 3.81
N TYR A 167 -6.19 20.05 2.52
CA TYR A 167 -5.63 20.88 1.45
C TYR A 167 -6.40 22.18 1.21
N ARG A 168 -7.73 22.17 1.38
CA ARG A 168 -8.57 23.35 1.19
C ARG A 168 -8.52 24.33 2.36
N ARG A 169 -8.34 23.86 3.59
CA ARG A 169 -8.35 24.70 4.79
C ARG A 169 -6.99 24.62 5.49
N GLY A 170 -6.14 25.63 5.26
CA GLY A 170 -4.81 25.74 5.90
C GLY A 170 -4.82 25.77 7.44
N GLN A 171 -5.98 25.83 8.09
CA GLN A 171 -6.13 25.61 9.53
C GLN A 171 -5.95 24.13 9.92
N LEU A 172 -6.52 23.19 9.17
CA LEU A 172 -6.35 21.75 9.43
C LEU A 172 -4.90 21.33 9.22
N ALA A 173 -4.25 21.82 8.17
CA ALA A 173 -2.83 21.58 7.94
C ALA A 173 -1.96 22.06 9.13
N ARG A 174 -2.29 23.22 9.74
CA ARG A 174 -1.58 23.73 10.93
C ARG A 174 -1.79 22.87 12.17
N VAL A 175 -3.00 22.37 12.41
CA VAL A 175 -3.26 21.46 13.53
C VAL A 175 -2.55 20.12 13.29
N TRP A 176 -2.61 19.60 12.07
CA TRP A 176 -1.99 18.34 11.68
C TRP A 176 -0.46 18.35 11.76
N SER A 177 0.14 19.51 11.52
CA SER A 177 1.59 19.74 11.68
C SER A 177 1.99 20.23 13.07
N SER A 178 1.05 20.33 14.03
CA SER A 178 1.37 20.74 15.39
C SER A 178 2.23 19.68 16.09
N VAL A 179 3.14 20.14 16.96
CA VAL A 179 4.08 19.27 17.68
C VAL A 179 3.37 18.11 18.40
N PRO A 180 2.25 18.31 19.13
CA PRO A 180 1.56 17.20 19.80
C PRO A 180 1.01 16.16 18.82
N VAL A 181 0.41 16.59 17.72
CA VAL A 181 -0.16 15.67 16.71
C VAL A 181 0.95 14.89 16.01
N VAL A 182 2.09 15.52 15.72
CA VAL A 182 3.26 14.84 15.15
C VAL A 182 3.79 13.76 16.09
N TRP A 183 3.89 14.04 17.39
CA TRP A 183 4.34 13.04 18.38
C TRP A 183 3.34 11.89 18.53
N LEU A 184 2.04 12.19 18.60
CA LEU A 184 0.99 11.17 18.62
C LEU A 184 1.03 10.31 17.34
N GLY A 185 1.18 10.94 16.18
CA GLY A 185 1.32 10.25 14.90
C GLY A 185 2.54 9.33 14.86
N ARG A 186 3.70 9.78 15.35
CA ARG A 186 4.91 8.95 15.47
C ARG A 186 4.71 7.77 16.41
N ALA A 187 4.10 8.01 17.57
CA ALA A 187 3.78 6.94 18.52
C ALA A 187 2.83 5.90 17.90
N ALA A 188 1.80 6.35 17.16
CA ALA A 188 0.87 5.46 16.46
C ALA A 188 1.57 4.65 15.37
N LEU A 189 2.45 5.27 14.57
CA LEU A 189 3.24 4.57 13.55
C LEU A 189 4.19 3.55 14.17
N ALA A 190 4.85 3.89 15.28
CA ALA A 190 5.72 2.98 16.01
C ALA A 190 4.95 1.80 16.59
N ALA A 191 3.78 2.05 17.20
CA ALA A 191 2.90 1.01 17.71
C ALA A 191 2.46 0.06 16.59
N ALA A 192 2.00 0.59 15.45
CA ALA A 192 1.62 -0.21 14.29
C ALA A 192 2.80 -1.04 13.75
N ALA A 193 3.99 -0.47 13.66
CA ALA A 193 5.19 -1.18 13.25
C ALA A 193 5.52 -2.34 14.20
N VAL A 194 5.46 -2.11 15.51
CA VAL A 194 5.73 -3.14 16.53
C VAL A 194 4.69 -4.25 16.45
N THR A 195 3.39 -3.92 16.45
CA THR A 195 2.32 -4.93 16.39
C THR A 195 2.42 -5.77 15.11
N SER A 196 2.61 -5.13 13.96
CA SER A 196 2.76 -5.84 12.69
C SER A 196 4.05 -6.65 12.62
N SER A 197 5.14 -6.19 13.23
CA SER A 197 6.38 -6.98 13.30
C SER A 197 6.21 -8.25 14.12
N VAL A 198 5.46 -8.21 15.22
CA VAL A 198 5.17 -9.37 16.07
C VAL A 198 4.25 -10.35 15.34
N GLU A 199 3.21 -9.86 14.66
CA GLU A 199 2.32 -10.68 13.83
C GLU A 199 3.11 -11.37 12.70
N LEU A 200 3.88 -10.59 11.92
CA LEU A 200 4.69 -11.12 10.83
C LEU A 200 5.70 -12.16 11.33
N ALA A 201 6.38 -11.92 12.45
CA ALA A 201 7.33 -12.88 13.01
C ALA A 201 6.65 -14.19 13.45
N ARG A 202 5.45 -14.11 14.04
CA ARG A 202 4.66 -15.29 14.40
C ARG A 202 4.24 -16.08 13.16
N ASP A 203 3.76 -15.39 12.14
CA ASP A 203 3.31 -16.03 10.90
C ASP A 203 4.47 -16.67 10.14
N VAL A 204 5.62 -16.00 10.06
CA VAL A 204 6.84 -16.56 9.47
C VAL A 204 7.31 -17.81 10.23
N ASN A 205 7.34 -17.76 11.57
CA ASN A 205 7.72 -18.93 12.39
C ASN A 205 6.71 -20.09 12.29
N ALA A 206 5.46 -19.83 11.94
CA ALA A 206 4.45 -20.88 11.73
C ALA A 206 4.53 -21.50 10.32
N ILE A 207 5.19 -20.82 9.39
CA ILE A 207 5.37 -21.27 8.00
C ILE A 207 6.60 -22.19 7.86
N PHE A 208 7.65 -21.96 8.66
CA PHE A 208 8.88 -22.77 8.70
C PHE A 208 8.81 -23.92 9.72
#